data_AF-A0A9P9AGA6-F1
#
_entry.id   AF-A0A9P9AGA6-F1
#
_cell.length_a   1.000
_cell.length_b   1.000
_cell.length_c   1.000
_cell.angle_alpha   90.00
_cell.angle_beta   90.00
_cell.angle_gamma   90.00
#
_symmetry.space_group_name_H-M   'P 1'
#
loop_
_entity.id
_entity.type
_entity.pdbx_description
1 polymer ?
#
loop_
_entity_poly.entity_id
_entity_poly.type
_entity_poly.pdbx_seq_one_letter_code
_entity_poly.pdbx_strand_id
1 'polypeptide(L)'
;MHLAKWPGAASSETSFDDVALLLTMLFKICRLCMHANGLDVAVDAITKAAHCVALLPDMKARLTPEQLEECRGLEVQNLCLRTALAWKEDRLEVAEAMYAKTELLRDGLAPEAAERLAEVLYEMGRGLAEKTQHGLAARWLGRTLDVLGKQDVEMMSRDALNLKDAAYQTMVTSLLETGVEADRATAAAMVQQMAEEMGEKPIVLALRLEIFDKAADGQFDGKAYADAILGLDRLISCTETNAGLVQQHILSLHQRNPIMGCKTMDQWLLKQAQAGRLEGVEAGVRERINMATQQKGVTQTIFDLMKLLDGLL
;
A
#
# COMPACT_ATOMS: atom_id res chain seq x y z
N MET A 1 -29.77 -20.19 -17.87
CA MET A 1 -30.20 -20.51 -16.49
C MET A 1 -30.45 -19.22 -15.73
N HIS A 2 -31.69 -18.92 -15.30
CA HIS A 2 -31.96 -17.68 -14.54
C HIS A 2 -31.42 -17.81 -13.12
N LEU A 3 -30.41 -17.00 -12.76
CA LEU A 3 -29.78 -16.94 -11.42
C LEU A 3 -30.77 -16.74 -10.25
N ALA A 4 -31.96 -16.20 -10.53
CA ALA A 4 -33.03 -16.01 -9.56
C ALA A 4 -33.80 -17.30 -9.19
N LYS A 5 -33.65 -18.38 -9.96
CA LYS A 5 -34.46 -19.61 -9.82
C LYS A 5 -33.63 -20.86 -9.50
N TRP A 6 -32.34 -20.75 -9.18
CA TRP A 6 -31.52 -21.91 -8.83
C TRP A 6 -31.94 -22.45 -7.45
N PRO A 7 -32.46 -23.69 -7.34
CA PRO A 7 -33.03 -24.24 -6.11
C PRO A 7 -31.98 -24.74 -5.09
N GLY A 8 -30.68 -24.58 -5.37
CA GLY A 8 -29.59 -24.98 -4.46
C GLY A 8 -29.34 -26.49 -4.41
N ALA A 9 -30.16 -27.31 -5.08
CA ALA A 9 -29.96 -28.76 -5.18
C ALA A 9 -29.35 -29.14 -6.54
N ALA A 10 -28.25 -29.89 -6.51
CA ALA A 10 -27.66 -30.46 -7.70
C ALA A 10 -28.61 -31.50 -8.30
N SER A 11 -28.97 -31.35 -9.57
CA SER A 11 -29.46 -32.48 -10.37
C SER A 11 -28.28 -33.38 -10.71
N SER A 12 -28.53 -34.65 -11.01
CA SER A 12 -27.50 -35.65 -11.40
C SER A 12 -26.68 -35.28 -12.64
N GLU A 13 -27.00 -34.18 -13.32
CA GLU A 13 -26.39 -33.71 -14.56
C GLU A 13 -25.54 -32.44 -14.40
N THR A 14 -25.39 -31.89 -13.18
CA THR A 14 -24.65 -30.63 -13.00
C THR A 14 -23.15 -30.87 -13.21
N SER A 15 -22.57 -30.26 -14.26
CA SER A 15 -21.14 -30.37 -14.57
C SER A 15 -20.29 -29.43 -13.70
N PHE A 16 -19.00 -29.71 -13.55
CA PHE A 16 -18.08 -28.83 -12.83
C PHE A 16 -18.00 -27.45 -13.49
N ASP A 17 -17.93 -27.42 -14.82
CA ASP A 17 -17.81 -26.18 -15.60
C ASP A 17 -19.03 -25.27 -15.38
N ASP A 18 -20.23 -25.83 -15.24
CA ASP A 18 -21.44 -25.06 -14.90
C ASP A 18 -21.36 -24.44 -13.50
N VAL A 19 -20.86 -25.20 -12.52
CA VAL A 19 -20.68 -24.74 -11.13
C VAL A 19 -19.59 -23.66 -11.07
N ALA A 20 -18.47 -23.87 -11.75
CA ALA A 20 -17.36 -22.92 -11.83
C ALA A 20 -17.79 -21.59 -12.48
N LEU A 21 -18.54 -21.67 -13.58
CA LEU A 21 -19.11 -20.51 -14.25
C LEU A 21 -20.08 -19.74 -13.34
N LEU A 22 -20.98 -20.45 -12.66
CA LEU A 22 -21.93 -19.87 -11.71
C LEU A 22 -21.20 -19.18 -10.54
N LEU A 23 -20.22 -19.84 -9.94
CA LEU A 23 -19.40 -19.28 -8.87
C LEU A 23 -18.70 -18.00 -9.33
N THR A 24 -18.07 -18.03 -10.51
CA THR A 24 -17.40 -16.86 -11.08
C THR A 24 -18.35 -15.67 -11.27
N MET A 25 -19.59 -15.91 -11.71
CA MET A 25 -20.60 -14.86 -11.82
C MET A 25 -21.01 -14.32 -10.44
N LEU A 26 -21.29 -15.20 -9.47
CA LEU A 26 -21.68 -14.81 -8.13
C LEU A 26 -20.57 -14.00 -7.42
N PHE A 27 -19.31 -14.38 -7.62
CA PHE A 27 -18.17 -13.63 -7.11
C PHE A 27 -18.07 -12.23 -7.72
N LYS A 28 -18.28 -12.10 -9.03
CA LYS A 28 -18.32 -10.78 -9.70
C LYS A 28 -19.43 -9.90 -9.14
N ILE A 29 -20.64 -10.44 -8.98
CA ILE A 29 -21.78 -9.72 -8.40
C ILE A 29 -21.45 -9.28 -6.96
N CYS A 30 -20.96 -10.22 -6.12
CA CYS A 30 -20.60 -9.94 -4.74
C CYS A 30 -19.62 -8.77 -4.63
N ARG A 31 -18.52 -8.79 -5.41
CA ARG A 31 -17.53 -7.70 -5.39
C ARG A 31 -18.13 -6.36 -5.82
N LEU A 32 -18.85 -6.33 -6.94
CA LEU A 32 -19.45 -5.08 -7.46
C LEU A 32 -20.40 -4.47 -6.42
N CYS A 33 -21.23 -5.30 -5.79
CA CYS A 33 -22.17 -4.85 -4.77
C CYS A 33 -21.50 -4.38 -3.48
N MET A 34 -20.38 -5.00 -3.07
CA MET A 34 -19.58 -4.53 -1.93
C MET A 34 -19.00 -3.14 -2.16
N HIS A 35 -18.58 -2.80 -3.38
CA HIS A 35 -18.08 -1.45 -3.71
C HIS A 35 -19.20 -0.41 -3.88
N ALA A 36 -20.37 -0.83 -4.36
CA ALA A 36 -21.52 0.05 -4.60
C ALA A 36 -22.44 0.23 -3.37
N ASN A 37 -21.99 -0.17 -2.17
CA ASN A 37 -22.76 -0.13 -0.91
C ASN A 37 -24.08 -0.94 -0.94
N GLY A 38 -24.17 -1.95 -1.80
CA GLY A 38 -25.30 -2.88 -1.93
C GLY A 38 -25.08 -4.16 -1.15
N LEU A 39 -24.82 -4.06 0.16
CA LEU A 39 -24.40 -5.20 1.00
C LEU A 39 -25.42 -6.35 1.01
N ASP A 40 -26.72 -6.06 0.99
CA ASP A 40 -27.77 -7.09 0.96
C ASP A 40 -27.63 -8.03 -0.25
N VAL A 41 -27.35 -7.45 -1.43
CA VAL A 41 -27.16 -8.22 -2.66
C VAL A 41 -25.84 -9.01 -2.63
N ALA A 42 -24.80 -8.46 -1.98
CA ALA A 42 -23.54 -9.17 -1.79
C ALA A 42 -23.72 -10.38 -0.85
N VAL A 43 -24.48 -10.22 0.24
CA VAL A 43 -24.86 -11.30 1.17
C VAL A 43 -25.62 -12.41 0.43
N ASP A 44 -26.61 -12.05 -0.38
CA ASP A 44 -27.36 -13.02 -1.18
C ASP A 44 -26.47 -13.77 -2.19
N ALA A 45 -25.61 -13.04 -2.90
CA ALA A 45 -24.72 -13.61 -3.89
C ALA A 45 -23.72 -14.58 -3.25
N ILE A 46 -23.09 -14.20 -2.13
CA ILE A 46 -22.11 -15.07 -1.46
C ILE A 46 -22.77 -16.26 -0.77
N THR A 47 -24.01 -16.12 -0.29
CA THR A 47 -24.77 -17.23 0.29
C THR A 47 -25.07 -18.29 -0.78
N LYS A 48 -25.48 -17.85 -1.99
CA LYS A 48 -25.63 -18.75 -3.14
C LYS A 48 -24.31 -19.39 -3.56
N ALA A 49 -23.21 -18.63 -3.52
CA ALA A 49 -21.89 -19.17 -3.83
C ALA A 49 -21.46 -20.24 -2.82
N ALA A 50 -21.72 -20.05 -1.53
CA ALA A 50 -21.46 -21.04 -0.50
C ALA A 50 -22.20 -22.36 -0.73
N HIS A 51 -23.46 -22.30 -1.19
CA HIS A 51 -24.19 -23.51 -1.61
C HIS A 51 -23.54 -24.22 -2.80
N CYS A 52 -23.00 -23.46 -3.76
CA CYS A 52 -22.30 -24.04 -4.92
C CYS A 52 -20.97 -24.68 -4.49
N VAL A 53 -20.20 -24.02 -3.61
CA VAL A 53 -18.95 -24.56 -3.05
C VAL A 53 -19.21 -25.86 -2.28
N ALA A 54 -20.36 -25.99 -1.60
CA ALA A 54 -20.72 -27.23 -0.90
C ALA A 54 -20.90 -28.44 -1.83
N LEU A 55 -21.06 -28.25 -3.14
CA LEU A 55 -21.14 -29.32 -4.14
C LEU A 55 -19.77 -29.80 -4.61
N LEU A 56 -18.72 -28.98 -4.47
CA LEU A 56 -17.39 -29.26 -5.01
C LEU A 56 -16.75 -30.56 -4.47
N PRO A 57 -16.86 -30.91 -3.17
CA PRO A 57 -16.25 -32.14 -2.63
C PRO A 57 -16.69 -33.41 -3.38
N ASP A 58 -17.96 -33.51 -3.75
CA ASP A 58 -18.52 -34.67 -4.47
C ASP A 58 -18.11 -34.72 -5.95
N MET A 59 -17.58 -33.60 -6.47
CA MET A 59 -17.09 -33.48 -7.84
C MET A 59 -15.60 -33.80 -7.93
N LYS A 60 -14.81 -33.52 -6.87
CA LYS A 60 -13.33 -33.62 -6.86
C LYS A 60 -12.79 -34.95 -7.38
N ALA A 61 -13.45 -36.08 -7.09
CA ALA A 61 -13.01 -37.41 -7.55
C ALA A 61 -13.04 -37.61 -9.08
N ARG A 62 -13.75 -36.74 -9.81
CA ARG A 62 -13.95 -36.81 -11.27
C ARG A 62 -13.24 -35.69 -12.04
N LEU A 63 -12.55 -34.79 -11.33
CA LEU A 63 -11.90 -33.62 -11.92
C LEU A 63 -10.53 -33.97 -12.50
N THR A 64 -10.16 -33.32 -13.59
CA THR A 64 -8.77 -33.33 -14.07
C THR A 64 -7.86 -32.54 -13.13
N PRO A 65 -6.53 -32.70 -13.20
CA PRO A 65 -5.59 -31.89 -12.41
C PRO A 65 -5.82 -30.38 -12.55
N GLU A 66 -6.09 -29.90 -13.76
CA GLU A 66 -6.36 -28.49 -14.04
C GLU A 66 -7.67 -28.03 -13.38
N GLN A 67 -8.73 -28.85 -13.45
CA GLN A 67 -10.00 -28.55 -12.79
C GLN A 67 -9.89 -28.62 -11.26
N LEU A 68 -9.01 -29.46 -10.71
CA LEU A 68 -8.74 -29.48 -9.26
C LEU A 68 -8.05 -28.20 -8.79
N GLU A 69 -7.14 -27.64 -9.59
CA GLU A 69 -6.50 -26.36 -9.32
C GLU A 69 -7.52 -25.21 -9.39
N GLU A 70 -8.35 -25.17 -10.44
CA GLU A 70 -9.44 -24.20 -10.56
C GLU A 70 -10.42 -24.31 -9.38
N CYS A 71 -10.81 -25.54 -9.00
CA CYS A 71 -11.67 -25.82 -7.87
C CYS A 71 -11.10 -25.23 -6.57
N ARG A 72 -9.80 -25.40 -6.32
CA ARG A 72 -9.11 -24.79 -5.17
C ARG A 72 -9.14 -23.27 -5.24
N GLY A 73 -8.89 -22.69 -6.41
CA GLY A 73 -8.99 -21.25 -6.64
C GLY A 73 -10.38 -20.68 -6.33
N LEU A 74 -11.44 -21.40 -6.71
CA LEU A 74 -12.83 -21.04 -6.40
C LEU A 74 -13.15 -21.15 -4.91
N GLU A 75 -12.67 -22.19 -4.23
CA GLU A 75 -12.82 -22.35 -2.77
C GLU A 75 -12.17 -21.20 -2.01
N VAL A 76 -10.94 -20.83 -2.40
CA VAL A 76 -10.21 -19.70 -1.83
C VAL A 76 -10.95 -18.39 -2.11
N GLN A 77 -11.36 -18.14 -3.36
CA GLN A 77 -12.05 -16.91 -3.71
C GLN A 77 -13.37 -16.74 -2.94
N ASN A 78 -14.12 -17.83 -2.71
CA ASN A 78 -15.31 -17.81 -1.86
C ASN A 78 -14.97 -17.41 -0.41
N LEU A 79 -13.93 -17.98 0.18
CA LEU A 79 -13.50 -17.63 1.54
C LEU A 79 -13.00 -16.19 1.63
N CYS A 80 -12.27 -15.70 0.62
CA CYS A 80 -11.82 -14.30 0.54
C CYS A 80 -13.02 -13.34 0.57
N LEU A 81 -14.03 -13.58 -0.27
CA LEU A 81 -15.20 -12.71 -0.35
C LEU A 81 -16.03 -12.75 0.94
N ARG A 82 -16.15 -13.91 1.58
CA ARG A 82 -16.79 -14.03 2.90
C ARG A 82 -16.01 -13.28 3.98
N THR A 83 -14.69 -13.27 3.90
CA THR A 83 -13.82 -12.52 4.82
C THR A 83 -14.05 -11.01 4.66
N ALA A 84 -13.99 -10.50 3.44
CA ALA A 84 -14.26 -9.08 3.18
C ALA A 84 -15.68 -8.67 3.54
N LEU A 85 -16.68 -9.48 3.21
CA LEU A 85 -18.08 -9.16 3.53
C LEU A 85 -18.29 -9.08 5.04
N ALA A 86 -17.78 -10.07 5.80
CA ALA A 86 -17.86 -10.05 7.26
C ALA A 86 -17.21 -8.78 7.85
N TRP A 87 -16.08 -8.33 7.30
CA TRP A 87 -15.46 -7.07 7.69
C TRP A 87 -16.31 -5.84 7.33
N LYS A 88 -16.91 -5.80 6.14
CA LYS A 88 -17.82 -4.71 5.73
C LYS A 88 -19.07 -4.62 6.60
N GLU A 89 -19.51 -5.73 7.18
CA GLU A 89 -20.59 -5.80 8.17
C GLU A 89 -20.11 -5.54 9.62
N ASP A 90 -18.88 -5.06 9.80
CA ASP A 90 -18.22 -4.82 11.10
C ASP A 90 -18.14 -6.08 12.00
N ARG A 91 -18.15 -7.29 11.40
CA ARG A 91 -18.00 -8.59 12.09
C ARG A 91 -16.57 -9.12 11.98
N LEU A 92 -15.62 -8.41 12.58
CA LEU A 92 -14.18 -8.74 12.51
C LEU A 92 -13.83 -10.15 12.98
N GLU A 93 -14.48 -10.67 14.03
CA GLU A 93 -14.25 -12.05 14.50
C GLU A 93 -14.63 -13.10 13.44
N VAL A 94 -15.72 -12.86 12.71
CA VAL A 94 -16.16 -13.73 11.62
C VAL A 94 -15.17 -13.62 10.45
N ALA A 95 -14.66 -12.43 10.16
CA ALA A 95 -13.63 -12.24 9.14
C ALA A 95 -12.35 -13.02 9.49
N GLU A 96 -11.89 -12.97 10.75
CA GLU A 96 -10.75 -13.77 11.23
C GLU A 96 -10.99 -15.27 11.06
N ALA A 97 -12.16 -15.77 11.48
CA ALA A 97 -12.49 -17.18 11.37
C ALA A 97 -12.59 -17.66 9.90
N MET A 98 -13.00 -16.78 8.98
CA MET A 98 -13.01 -17.09 7.54
C MET A 98 -11.61 -17.05 6.95
N TYR A 99 -10.78 -16.06 7.31
CA TYR A 99 -9.40 -15.96 6.85
C TYR A 99 -8.56 -17.17 7.26
N ALA A 100 -8.72 -17.66 8.49
CA ALA A 100 -8.02 -18.85 8.97
C ALA A 100 -8.27 -20.09 8.09
N LYS A 101 -9.44 -20.20 7.45
CA LYS A 101 -9.74 -21.27 6.49
C LYS A 101 -9.03 -21.07 5.16
N THR A 102 -8.89 -19.81 4.74
CA THR A 102 -8.10 -19.45 3.55
C THR A 102 -6.63 -19.80 3.73
N GLU A 103 -6.08 -19.62 4.94
CA GLU A 103 -4.68 -19.97 5.23
C GLU A 103 -4.37 -21.45 5.01
N LEU A 104 -5.33 -22.34 5.22
CA LEU A 104 -5.16 -23.77 4.98
C LEU A 104 -5.10 -24.13 3.48
N LEU A 105 -5.57 -23.23 2.61
CA LEU A 105 -5.71 -23.45 1.17
C LEU A 105 -4.80 -22.56 0.33
N ARG A 106 -4.07 -21.62 0.95
CA ARG A 106 -3.29 -20.60 0.23
C ARG A 106 -1.96 -21.10 -0.34
N ASP A 107 -1.43 -22.20 0.16
CA ASP A 107 -0.17 -22.75 -0.33
C ASP A 107 -0.38 -23.41 -1.70
N GLY A 108 0.45 -23.02 -2.66
CA GLY A 108 0.33 -23.46 -4.06
C GLY A 108 -0.86 -22.84 -4.80
N LEU A 109 -1.33 -21.66 -4.38
CA LEU A 109 -2.25 -20.86 -5.20
C LEU A 109 -1.57 -20.41 -6.48
N ALA A 110 -2.32 -20.47 -7.59
CA ALA A 110 -1.95 -19.81 -8.82
C ALA A 110 -1.75 -18.29 -8.57
N PRO A 111 -0.81 -17.63 -9.27
CA PRO A 111 -0.50 -16.22 -9.06
C PRO A 111 -1.74 -15.31 -9.07
N GLU A 112 -2.66 -15.48 -10.02
CA GLU A 112 -3.85 -14.66 -10.14
C GLU A 112 -4.81 -14.81 -8.95
N ALA A 113 -4.85 -16.00 -8.33
CA ALA A 113 -5.66 -16.24 -7.14
C ALA A 113 -5.02 -15.63 -5.90
N ALA A 114 -3.69 -15.71 -5.78
CA ALA A 114 -2.93 -15.07 -4.71
C ALA A 114 -3.06 -13.54 -4.76
N GLU A 115 -2.98 -12.94 -5.94
CA GLU A 115 -3.16 -11.50 -6.15
C GLU A 115 -4.54 -11.02 -5.72
N ARG A 116 -5.61 -11.74 -6.09
CA ARG A 116 -6.98 -11.40 -5.66
C ARG A 116 -7.16 -11.53 -4.15
N LEU A 117 -6.53 -12.51 -3.51
CA LEU A 117 -6.52 -12.61 -2.06
C LEU A 117 -5.81 -11.42 -1.44
N ALA A 118 -4.62 -11.06 -1.94
CA ALA A 118 -3.85 -9.91 -1.46
C ALA A 118 -4.62 -8.60 -1.58
N GLU A 119 -5.35 -8.38 -2.69
CA GLU A 119 -6.18 -7.20 -2.91
C GLU A 119 -7.25 -7.06 -1.82
N VAL A 120 -7.99 -8.13 -1.53
CA VAL A 120 -9.02 -8.16 -0.47
C VAL A 120 -8.41 -7.84 0.90
N LEU A 121 -7.28 -8.47 1.23
CA LEU A 121 -6.59 -8.25 2.51
C LEU A 121 -6.09 -6.81 2.64
N TYR A 122 -5.58 -6.25 1.54
CA TYR A 122 -5.10 -4.87 1.49
C TYR A 122 -6.25 -3.89 1.71
N GLU A 123 -7.38 -4.08 1.04
CA GLU A 123 -8.56 -3.22 1.23
C GLU A 123 -9.04 -3.21 2.67
N MET A 124 -9.02 -4.38 3.33
CA MET A 124 -9.34 -4.50 4.75
C MET A 124 -8.32 -3.74 5.62
N GLY A 125 -7.02 -3.96 5.39
CA GLY A 125 -5.94 -3.28 6.10
C GLY A 125 -6.01 -1.76 5.95
N ARG A 126 -6.19 -1.26 4.72
CA ARG A 126 -6.36 0.16 4.40
C ARG A 126 -7.59 0.74 5.10
N GLY A 127 -8.74 0.09 5.00
CA GLY A 127 -9.96 0.59 5.63
C GLY A 127 -9.91 0.58 7.16
N LEU A 128 -9.13 -0.33 7.78
CA LEU A 128 -8.85 -0.30 9.21
C LEU A 128 -7.91 0.86 9.59
N ALA A 129 -6.92 1.17 8.75
CA ALA A 129 -6.04 2.32 8.95
C ALA A 129 -6.82 3.64 8.87
N GLU A 130 -7.75 3.77 7.91
CA GLU A 130 -8.67 4.90 7.78
C GLU A 130 -9.57 5.08 9.02
N LYS A 131 -9.94 3.96 9.68
CA LYS A 131 -10.68 3.95 10.95
C LYS A 131 -9.78 4.12 12.20
N THR A 132 -8.52 4.52 12.02
CA THR A 132 -7.48 4.66 13.06
C THR A 132 -7.21 3.39 13.89
N GLN A 133 -7.61 2.23 13.39
CA GLN A 133 -7.35 0.93 14.03
C GLN A 133 -5.98 0.38 13.60
N HIS A 134 -4.93 1.17 13.82
CA HIS A 134 -3.60 0.97 13.22
C HIS A 134 -2.96 -0.39 13.52
N GLY A 135 -3.10 -0.93 14.73
CA GLY A 135 -2.59 -2.27 15.07
C GLY A 135 -3.31 -3.39 14.31
N LEU A 136 -4.63 -3.27 14.10
CA LEU A 136 -5.39 -4.21 13.29
C LEU A 136 -5.06 -4.04 11.80
N ALA A 137 -4.93 -2.80 11.34
CA ALA A 137 -4.49 -2.49 9.98
C ALA A 137 -3.15 -3.18 9.68
N ALA A 138 -2.15 -2.99 10.55
CA ALA A 138 -0.84 -3.61 10.42
C ALA A 138 -0.91 -5.15 10.33
N ARG A 139 -1.79 -5.79 11.11
CA ARG A 139 -2.01 -7.24 11.02
C ARG A 139 -2.51 -7.67 9.64
N TRP A 140 -3.52 -6.99 9.10
CA TRP A 140 -4.08 -7.35 7.79
C TRP A 140 -3.14 -7.02 6.63
N LEU A 141 -2.40 -5.91 6.72
CA LEU A 141 -1.37 -5.55 5.75
C LEU A 141 -0.19 -6.53 5.77
N GLY A 142 0.20 -7.03 6.95
CA GLY A 142 1.18 -8.11 7.08
C GLY A 142 0.74 -9.37 6.33
N ARG A 143 -0.56 -9.71 6.37
CA ARG A 143 -1.12 -10.83 5.61
C ARG A 143 -1.09 -10.59 4.10
N THR A 144 -1.36 -9.36 3.65
CA THR A 144 -1.19 -8.98 2.24
C THR A 144 0.24 -9.21 1.77
N LEU A 145 1.22 -8.71 2.53
CA LEU A 145 2.63 -8.81 2.18
C LEU A 145 3.13 -10.26 2.23
N ASP A 146 2.65 -11.08 3.17
CA ASP A 146 2.97 -12.52 3.23
C ASP A 146 2.44 -13.28 2.00
N VAL A 147 1.21 -12.99 1.56
CA VAL A 147 0.64 -13.61 0.35
C VAL A 147 1.43 -13.22 -0.90
N LEU A 148 1.74 -11.93 -1.07
CA LEU A 148 2.51 -11.43 -2.22
C LEU A 148 3.98 -11.85 -2.17
N GLY A 149 4.57 -11.95 -0.98
CA GLY A 149 5.97 -12.34 -0.78
C GLY A 149 6.28 -13.80 -1.13
N LYS A 150 5.26 -14.66 -1.17
CA LYS A 150 5.37 -16.06 -1.60
C LYS A 150 5.31 -16.25 -3.12
N GLN A 151 4.99 -15.22 -3.88
CA GLN A 151 4.90 -15.29 -5.33
C GLN A 151 6.24 -14.91 -5.97
N ASP A 152 6.58 -15.57 -7.08
CA ASP A 152 7.72 -15.18 -7.90
C ASP A 152 7.45 -13.82 -8.55
N VAL A 153 8.37 -12.87 -8.36
CA VAL A 153 8.23 -11.49 -8.87
C VAL A 153 8.01 -11.45 -10.38
N GLU A 154 8.60 -12.40 -11.12
CA GLU A 154 8.45 -12.51 -12.58
C GLU A 154 7.06 -12.98 -13.02
N MET A 155 6.31 -13.63 -12.12
CA MET A 155 4.95 -14.10 -12.37
C MET A 155 3.89 -13.12 -11.87
N MET A 156 4.28 -12.10 -11.10
CA MET A 156 3.36 -11.09 -10.60
C MET A 156 2.93 -10.13 -11.71
N SER A 157 1.64 -9.83 -11.75
CA SER A 157 1.12 -8.76 -12.59
C SER A 157 1.67 -7.40 -12.14
N ARG A 158 1.64 -6.42 -13.05
CA ARG A 158 2.02 -5.04 -12.71
C ARG A 158 1.14 -4.45 -11.60
N ASP A 159 -0.14 -4.80 -11.58
CA ASP A 159 -1.07 -4.35 -10.56
C ASP A 159 -0.72 -4.95 -9.19
N ALA A 160 -0.26 -6.19 -9.14
CA ALA A 160 0.21 -6.81 -7.92
C ALA A 160 1.51 -6.21 -7.38
N LEU A 161 2.43 -5.80 -8.26
CA LEU A 161 3.63 -5.06 -7.85
C LEU A 161 3.25 -3.69 -7.26
N ASN A 162 2.34 -2.96 -7.91
CA ASN A 162 1.82 -1.69 -7.39
C ASN A 162 1.07 -1.89 -6.06
N LEU A 163 0.31 -2.98 -5.92
CA LEU A 163 -0.37 -3.35 -4.68
C LEU A 163 0.62 -3.64 -3.56
N LYS A 164 1.73 -4.34 -3.85
CA LYS A 164 2.81 -4.60 -2.89
C LYS A 164 3.42 -3.29 -2.38
N ASP A 165 3.71 -2.36 -3.28
CA ASP A 165 4.20 -1.03 -2.95
C ASP A 165 3.22 -0.25 -2.06
N ALA A 166 1.94 -0.23 -2.43
CA ALA A 166 0.88 0.42 -1.64
C ALA A 166 0.69 -0.24 -0.26
N ALA A 167 0.84 -1.56 -0.16
CA ALA A 167 0.78 -2.31 1.08
C ALA A 167 1.96 -1.98 2.01
N TYR A 168 3.19 -1.90 1.49
CA TYR A 168 4.35 -1.44 2.28
C TYR A 168 4.14 -0.03 2.82
N GLN A 169 3.69 0.90 1.98
CA GLN A 169 3.44 2.27 2.41
C GLN A 169 2.39 2.32 3.53
N THR A 170 1.24 1.71 3.31
CA THR A 170 0.15 1.70 4.30
C THR A 170 0.59 0.99 5.60
N MET A 171 1.41 -0.05 5.51
CA MET A 171 1.93 -0.79 6.67
C MET A 171 2.87 0.07 7.49
N VAL A 172 3.86 0.71 6.86
CA VAL A 172 4.80 1.60 7.54
C VAL A 172 4.05 2.75 8.20
N THR A 173 3.16 3.43 7.49
CA THR A 173 2.33 4.49 8.08
C THR A 173 1.53 3.97 9.27
N SER A 174 0.86 2.82 9.13
CA SER A 174 0.07 2.23 10.23
C SER A 174 0.92 1.93 11.46
N LEU A 175 2.11 1.35 11.28
CA LEU A 175 3.04 1.09 12.38
C LEU A 175 3.48 2.39 13.07
N LEU A 176 3.80 3.43 12.30
CA LEU A 176 4.21 4.73 12.85
C LEU A 176 3.08 5.42 13.62
N GLU A 177 1.83 5.32 13.15
CA GLU A 177 0.64 5.91 13.80
C GLU A 177 0.22 5.18 15.08
N THR A 178 0.75 3.98 15.37
CA THR A 178 0.54 3.34 16.69
C THR A 178 1.18 4.14 17.84
N GLY A 179 2.22 4.92 17.54
CA GLY A 179 3.04 5.62 18.54
C GLY A 179 3.92 4.70 19.41
N VAL A 180 3.95 3.38 19.14
CA VAL A 180 4.75 2.41 19.90
C VAL A 180 6.16 2.33 19.32
N GLU A 181 7.18 2.46 20.18
CA GLU A 181 8.58 2.46 19.74
C GLU A 181 9.01 1.13 19.09
N ALA A 182 8.45 0.01 19.54
CA ALA A 182 8.67 -1.29 18.92
C ALA A 182 8.16 -1.33 17.47
N ASP A 183 6.95 -0.82 17.22
CA ASP A 183 6.35 -0.77 15.89
C ASP A 183 7.11 0.19 14.96
N ARG A 184 7.61 1.31 15.51
CA ARG A 184 8.53 2.21 14.79
C ARG A 184 9.83 1.51 14.39
N ALA A 185 10.43 0.75 15.29
CA ALA A 185 11.64 -0.02 14.99
C ALA A 185 11.36 -1.09 13.91
N THR A 186 10.20 -1.73 13.94
CA THR A 186 9.75 -2.65 12.89
C THR A 186 9.59 -1.93 11.55
N ALA A 187 8.93 -0.77 11.50
CA ALA A 187 8.83 0.04 10.28
C ALA A 187 10.21 0.42 9.72
N ALA A 188 11.14 0.85 10.57
CA ALA A 188 12.50 1.16 10.16
C ALA A 188 13.25 -0.05 9.59
N ALA A 189 13.14 -1.22 10.23
CA ALA A 189 13.75 -2.45 9.75
C ALA A 189 13.17 -2.89 8.39
N MET A 190 11.85 -2.76 8.21
CA MET A 190 11.20 -3.06 6.93
C MET A 190 11.72 -2.18 5.80
N VAL A 191 11.81 -0.86 6.02
CA VAL A 191 12.29 0.08 4.99
C VAL A 191 13.76 -0.15 4.68
N GLN A 192 14.56 -0.52 5.69
CA GLN A 192 15.95 -0.90 5.49
C GLN A 192 16.08 -2.16 4.63
N GLN A 193 15.30 -3.20 4.92
CA GLN A 193 15.26 -4.42 4.12
C GLN A 193 14.84 -4.12 2.67
N MET A 194 13.83 -3.27 2.46
CA MET A 194 13.45 -2.83 1.12
C MET A 194 14.61 -2.17 0.39
N ALA A 195 15.34 -1.27 1.06
CA ALA A 195 16.50 -0.60 0.48
C ALA A 195 17.61 -1.59 0.05
N GLU A 196 17.81 -2.66 0.82
CA GLU A 196 18.79 -3.71 0.51
C GLU A 196 18.36 -4.57 -0.69
N GLU A 197 17.08 -4.91 -0.79
CA GLU A 197 16.55 -5.78 -1.85
C GLU A 197 16.40 -5.05 -3.19
N MET A 198 15.93 -3.80 -3.18
CA MET A 198 15.55 -3.08 -4.40
C MET A 198 16.38 -1.82 -4.68
N GLY A 199 17.29 -1.45 -3.78
CA GLY A 199 18.07 -0.23 -3.85
C GLY A 199 17.29 1.03 -3.46
N GLU A 200 17.91 2.19 -3.68
CA GLU A 200 17.29 3.49 -3.44
C GLU A 200 16.26 3.82 -4.52
N LYS A 201 15.03 3.31 -4.35
CA LYS A 201 13.87 3.67 -5.18
C LYS A 201 13.07 4.80 -4.53
N PRO A 202 12.23 5.53 -5.30
CA PRO A 202 11.39 6.60 -4.76
C PRO A 202 10.55 6.19 -3.54
N ILE A 203 9.95 4.99 -3.57
CA ILE A 203 9.16 4.47 -2.46
C ILE A 203 10.00 4.30 -1.19
N VAL A 204 11.21 3.75 -1.28
CA VAL A 204 12.12 3.58 -0.15
C VAL A 204 12.46 4.94 0.47
N LEU A 205 12.79 5.93 -0.37
CA LEU A 205 13.14 7.26 0.11
C LEU A 205 11.93 7.98 0.75
N ALA A 206 10.73 7.85 0.16
CA ALA A 206 9.52 8.41 0.73
C ALA A 206 9.21 7.83 2.11
N LEU A 207 9.32 6.51 2.30
CA LEU A 207 9.09 5.86 3.59
C LEU A 207 10.17 6.22 4.63
N ARG A 208 11.44 6.40 4.21
CA ARG A 208 12.49 6.91 5.09
C ARG A 208 12.18 8.31 5.58
N LEU A 209 11.73 9.21 4.70
CA LEU A 209 11.31 10.56 5.08
C LEU A 209 10.17 10.50 6.11
N GLU A 210 9.17 9.64 5.90
CA GLU A 210 8.06 9.48 6.85
C GLU A 210 8.55 8.99 8.23
N ILE A 211 9.44 8.00 8.28
CA ILE A 211 10.04 7.51 9.54
C ILE A 211 10.77 8.64 10.26
N PHE A 212 11.58 9.41 9.54
CA PHE A 212 12.33 10.51 10.13
C PHE A 212 11.42 11.65 10.61
N ASP A 213 10.35 11.97 9.86
CA ASP A 213 9.36 12.96 10.27
C ASP A 213 8.68 12.60 11.58
N LYS A 214 8.45 11.30 11.79
CA LYS A 214 7.86 10.77 13.04
C LYS A 214 8.90 10.48 14.13
N ALA A 215 10.19 10.64 13.87
CA ALA A 215 11.24 10.39 14.86
C ALA A 215 11.17 11.40 16.01
N ALA A 216 11.46 10.97 17.24
CA ALA A 216 11.58 11.88 18.37
C ALA A 216 12.75 12.87 18.16
N ASP A 217 12.71 14.05 18.77
CA ASP A 217 13.72 15.11 18.53
C ASP A 217 15.16 14.69 18.86
N GLY A 218 15.35 13.78 19.81
CA GLY A 218 16.68 13.22 20.13
C GLY A 218 17.18 12.16 19.15
N GLN A 219 16.34 11.68 18.24
CA GLN A 219 16.64 10.61 17.28
C GLN A 219 16.68 11.11 15.82
N PHE A 220 16.36 12.39 15.57
CA PHE A 220 16.29 12.93 14.22
C PHE A 220 17.69 13.12 13.61
N ASP A 221 18.01 12.30 12.62
CA ASP A 221 19.20 12.48 11.79
C ASP A 221 18.88 13.42 10.61
N GLY A 222 19.10 14.72 10.84
CA GLY A 222 18.87 15.73 9.81
C GLY A 222 19.68 15.49 8.52
N LYS A 223 20.86 14.87 8.62
CA LYS A 223 21.72 14.63 7.45
C LYS A 223 21.13 13.52 6.60
N ALA A 224 20.79 12.40 7.22
CA ALA A 224 20.13 11.30 6.53
C ALA A 224 18.79 11.74 5.92
N TYR A 225 18.05 12.61 6.60
CA TYR A 225 16.83 13.23 6.06
C TYR A 225 17.11 14.08 4.82
N ALA A 226 18.08 15.00 4.88
CA ALA A 226 18.49 15.83 3.75
C ALA A 226 18.94 15.00 2.54
N ASP A 227 19.76 13.97 2.77
CA ASP A 227 20.24 13.06 1.74
C ASP A 227 19.06 12.31 1.08
N ALA A 228 18.06 11.89 1.86
CA ALA A 228 16.85 11.25 1.34
C ALA A 228 15.99 12.21 0.49
N ILE A 229 15.81 13.48 0.90
CA ILE A 229 15.11 14.50 0.10
C ILE A 229 15.79 14.65 -1.27
N LEU A 230 17.11 14.87 -1.27
CA LEU A 230 17.87 15.13 -2.49
C LEU A 230 17.97 13.89 -3.37
N GLY A 231 17.99 12.70 -2.78
CA GLY A 231 17.86 11.43 -3.49
C GLY A 231 16.49 11.34 -4.19
N LEU A 232 15.41 11.67 -3.48
CA LEU A 232 14.05 11.60 -4.03
C LEU A 232 13.88 12.57 -5.21
N ASP A 233 14.34 13.82 -5.08
CA ASP A 233 14.34 14.82 -6.16
C ASP A 233 15.15 14.36 -7.41
N ARG A 234 16.16 13.51 -7.26
CA ARG A 234 16.88 12.94 -8.41
C ARG A 234 16.08 11.87 -9.14
N LEU A 235 15.22 11.13 -8.45
CA LEU A 235 14.53 9.95 -8.99
C LEU A 235 13.13 10.26 -9.51
N ILE A 236 12.45 11.26 -8.97
CA ILE A 236 11.09 11.62 -9.38
C ILE A 236 11.09 12.50 -10.63
N SER A 237 10.05 12.33 -11.47
CA SER A 237 9.86 13.21 -12.63
C SER A 237 9.67 14.66 -12.18
N CYS A 238 10.27 15.60 -12.91
CA CYS A 238 10.15 17.02 -12.60
C CYS A 238 8.74 17.53 -12.96
N THR A 239 7.83 17.52 -11.98
CA THR A 239 6.49 18.11 -12.05
C THR A 239 6.34 19.15 -10.94
N GLU A 240 5.42 20.11 -11.08
CA GLU A 240 5.14 21.10 -10.03
C GLU A 240 4.75 20.45 -8.70
N THR A 241 3.91 19.40 -8.76
CA THR A 241 3.51 18.62 -7.58
C THR A 241 4.71 18.04 -6.85
N ASN A 242 5.65 17.44 -7.59
CA ASN A 242 6.85 16.83 -7.04
C ASN A 242 7.81 17.89 -6.46
N ALA A 243 7.94 19.05 -7.12
CA ALA A 243 8.72 20.17 -6.60
C ALA A 243 8.14 20.71 -5.29
N GLY A 244 6.80 20.87 -5.23
CA GLY A 244 6.10 21.25 -4.01
C GLY A 244 6.33 20.26 -2.86
N LEU A 245 6.25 18.95 -3.13
CA LEU A 245 6.53 17.90 -2.15
C LEU A 245 7.96 17.99 -1.59
N VAL A 246 8.96 18.11 -2.46
CA VAL A 246 10.37 18.27 -2.06
C VAL A 246 10.54 19.52 -1.19
N GLN A 247 9.96 20.65 -1.60
CA GLN A 247 10.00 21.89 -0.84
C GLN A 247 9.39 21.73 0.56
N GLN A 248 8.24 21.05 0.69
CA GLN A 248 7.61 20.81 2.00
C GLN A 248 8.51 20.01 2.94
N HIS A 249 9.20 18.97 2.45
CA HIS A 249 10.17 18.23 3.27
C HIS A 249 11.37 19.09 3.65
N ILE A 250 11.89 19.96 2.77
CA ILE A 250 12.98 20.88 3.10
C ILE A 250 12.57 21.85 4.22
N LEU A 251 11.32 22.33 4.21
CA LEU A 251 10.79 23.19 5.26
C LEU A 251 10.64 22.43 6.59
N SER A 252 10.15 21.19 6.54
CA SER A 252 10.08 20.31 7.71
C SER A 252 11.47 20.07 8.32
N LEU A 253 12.49 19.86 7.46
CA LEU A 253 13.89 19.78 7.88
C LEU A 253 14.37 21.07 8.54
N HIS A 254 14.05 22.24 7.99
CA HIS A 254 14.46 23.53 8.58
C HIS A 254 13.87 23.74 9.97
N GLN A 255 12.60 23.39 10.18
CA GLN A 255 11.95 23.52 11.49
C GLN A 255 12.71 22.78 12.60
N ARG A 256 13.31 21.63 12.27
CA ARG A 256 14.05 20.78 13.22
C ARG A 256 15.56 21.05 13.22
N ASN A 257 16.12 21.39 12.07
CA ASN A 257 17.53 21.69 11.85
C ASN A 257 17.69 22.84 10.84
N PRO A 258 17.65 24.11 11.31
CA PRO A 258 17.61 25.27 10.41
C PRO A 258 18.80 25.37 9.46
N ILE A 259 20.00 25.08 9.97
CA ILE A 259 21.24 25.17 9.18
C ILE A 259 21.18 24.17 8.02
N MET A 260 20.76 22.95 8.30
CA MET A 260 20.70 21.91 7.27
C MET A 260 19.56 22.14 6.29
N GLY A 261 18.38 22.57 6.75
CA GLY A 261 17.28 22.93 5.87
C GLY A 261 17.66 24.03 4.88
N CYS A 262 18.35 25.09 5.33
CA CYS A 262 18.87 26.12 4.44
C CYS A 262 19.85 25.56 3.40
N LYS A 263 20.84 24.75 3.82
CA LYS A 263 21.81 24.15 2.90
C LYS A 263 21.13 23.24 1.86
N THR A 264 20.15 22.44 2.27
CA THR A 264 19.39 21.57 1.37
C THR A 264 18.56 22.38 0.37
N MET A 265 17.92 23.47 0.82
CA MET A 265 17.21 24.40 -0.05
C MET A 265 18.15 25.03 -1.09
N ASP A 266 19.33 25.49 -0.66
CA ASP A 266 20.32 26.10 -1.55
C ASP A 266 20.76 25.11 -2.64
N GLN A 267 21.07 23.87 -2.26
CA GLN A 267 21.44 22.81 -3.22
C GLN A 267 20.32 22.47 -4.18
N TRP A 268 19.09 22.35 -3.68
CA TRP A 268 17.93 22.05 -4.49
C TRP A 268 17.67 23.17 -5.51
N LEU A 269 17.64 24.44 -5.09
CA LEU A 269 17.41 25.60 -5.95
C LEU A 269 18.46 25.71 -7.06
N LEU A 270 19.74 25.57 -6.73
CA LEU A 270 20.82 25.60 -7.73
C LEU A 270 20.63 24.50 -8.78
N LYS A 271 20.24 23.29 -8.37
CA LYS A 271 19.96 22.18 -9.27
C LYS A 271 18.71 22.44 -10.15
N GLN A 272 17.67 23.05 -9.59
CA GLN A 272 16.48 23.45 -10.36
C GLN A 272 16.83 24.50 -11.42
N ALA A 273 17.62 25.52 -11.05
CA ALA A 273 18.05 26.59 -11.95
C ALA A 273 18.95 26.09 -13.08
N GLN A 274 19.94 25.24 -12.76
CA GLN A 274 20.80 24.60 -13.77
C GLN A 274 20.03 23.77 -14.80
N ALA A 275 18.89 23.23 -14.40
CA ALA A 275 18.00 22.50 -15.30
C ALA A 275 16.98 23.39 -16.03
N GLY A 276 17.07 24.72 -15.89
CA GLY A 276 16.19 25.69 -16.55
C GLY A 276 14.78 25.78 -15.95
N ARG A 277 14.55 25.27 -14.73
CA ARG A 277 13.21 25.17 -14.11
C ARG A 277 12.90 26.39 -13.26
N LEU A 278 12.63 27.52 -13.90
CA LEU A 278 12.59 28.83 -13.23
C LEU A 278 11.35 29.06 -12.35
N GLU A 279 10.19 28.46 -12.67
CA GLU A 279 8.95 28.66 -11.92
C GLU A 279 9.06 28.18 -10.46
N GLY A 280 9.67 27.01 -10.24
CA GLY A 280 9.94 26.48 -8.89
C GLY A 280 11.06 27.25 -8.17
N VAL A 281 11.99 27.84 -8.91
CA VAL A 281 13.12 28.60 -8.34
C VAL A 281 12.65 29.90 -7.70
N GLU A 282 11.76 30.66 -8.34
CA GLU A 282 11.25 31.92 -7.76
C GLU A 282 10.56 31.67 -6.40
N ALA A 283 9.64 30.70 -6.37
CA ALA A 283 8.90 30.35 -5.17
C ALA A 283 9.85 29.85 -4.06
N GLY A 284 10.82 29.00 -4.38
CA GLY A 284 11.77 28.51 -3.39
C GLY A 284 12.79 29.56 -2.94
N VAL A 285 13.16 30.55 -3.77
CA VAL A 285 13.98 31.70 -3.34
C VAL A 285 13.22 32.53 -2.31
N ARG A 286 11.93 32.82 -2.54
CA ARG A 286 11.11 33.53 -1.53
C ARG A 286 11.10 32.78 -0.20
N GLU A 287 10.92 31.47 -0.26
CA GLU A 287 10.92 30.66 0.96
C GLU A 287 12.30 30.63 1.62
N ARG A 288 13.38 30.56 0.85
CA ARG A 288 14.74 30.59 1.39
C ARG A 288 15.10 31.91 2.07
N ILE A 289 14.57 33.03 1.57
CA ILE A 289 14.66 34.34 2.23
C ILE A 289 13.89 34.32 3.56
N ASN A 290 12.67 33.77 3.57
CA ASN A 290 11.89 33.59 4.80
C ASN A 290 12.61 32.69 5.82
N MET A 291 13.21 31.59 5.38
CA MET A 291 14.02 30.71 6.23
C MET A 291 15.21 31.45 6.85
N ALA A 292 15.78 32.43 6.14
CA ALA A 292 16.90 33.23 6.63
C ALA A 292 16.48 34.20 7.76
N THR A 293 15.29 34.81 7.67
CA THR A 293 14.82 35.76 8.68
C THR A 293 14.47 35.09 10.00
N GLN A 294 14.20 33.79 9.99
CA GLN A 294 13.85 33.01 11.18
C GLN A 294 15.07 32.49 11.97
N GLN A 295 16.28 32.54 11.41
CA GLN A 295 17.48 32.03 12.07
C GLN A 295 18.11 33.02 13.06
N LYS A 296 18.50 32.52 14.24
CA LYS A 296 19.31 33.27 15.21
C LYS A 296 20.79 33.18 14.80
N GLY A 297 21.30 34.23 14.15
CA GLY A 297 22.70 34.27 13.67
C GLY A 297 22.86 35.02 12.35
N VAL A 298 22.34 36.24 12.29
CA VAL A 298 22.03 37.01 11.06
C VAL A 298 23.17 37.07 10.03
N THR A 299 24.43 37.17 10.45
CA THR A 299 25.55 37.46 9.54
C THR A 299 25.92 36.30 8.61
N GLN A 300 26.01 35.06 9.13
CA GLN A 300 26.37 33.91 8.29
C GLN A 300 25.23 33.56 7.34
N THR A 301 23.99 33.64 7.83
CA THR A 301 22.79 33.35 7.03
C THR A 301 22.64 34.33 5.85
N ILE A 302 22.98 35.61 6.02
CA ILE A 302 23.01 36.59 4.94
C ILE A 302 24.09 36.24 3.91
N PHE A 303 25.30 35.88 4.35
CA PHE A 303 26.38 35.51 3.44
C PHE A 303 26.03 34.27 2.60
N ASP A 304 25.45 33.25 3.21
CA ASP A 304 25.02 32.04 2.52
C ASP A 304 23.91 32.34 1.50
N LEU A 305 22.96 33.24 1.84
CA LEU A 305 21.92 33.70 0.93
C LEU A 305 22.49 34.48 -0.26
N MET A 306 23.44 35.39 -0.03
CA MET A 306 24.12 36.12 -1.11
C MET A 306 24.81 35.16 -2.07
N LYS A 307 25.54 34.19 -1.53
CA LYS A 307 26.21 33.16 -2.33
C LYS A 307 25.23 32.33 -3.16
N LEU A 308 24.05 32.01 -2.62
CA LEU A 308 22.99 31.34 -3.39
C LEU A 308 22.53 32.22 -4.55
N LEU A 309 22.18 33.48 -4.27
CA LEU A 309 21.67 34.41 -5.29
C LEU A 309 22.70 34.63 -6.41
N ASP A 310 23.97 34.81 -6.06
CA ASP A 310 25.07 34.91 -7.04
C ASP A 310 25.19 33.66 -7.91
N GLY A 311 24.83 32.48 -7.40
CA GLY A 311 24.86 31.23 -8.14
C GLY A 311 23.61 30.95 -9.00
N LEU A 312 22.54 31.74 -8.84
CA LEU A 312 21.31 31.66 -9.63
C LEU A 312 21.30 32.64 -10.83
N LEU A 313 22.20 33.63 -10.82
CA LEU A 313 22.41 34.63 -11.87
C LEU A 313 23.43 34.14 -12.91
#